data_AF-A0A195CWC1-F1
#
_entry.id   AF-A0A195CWC1-F1
#
_cell.length_a   1.000
_cell.length_b   1.000
_cell.length_c   1.000
_cell.angle_alpha   90.00
_cell.angle_beta   90.00
_cell.angle_gamma   90.00
#
_symmetry.space_group_name_H-M   'P 1'
#
loop_
_entity.id
_entity.type
_entity.pdbx_description
1 polymer ?
#
loop_
_entity_poly.entity_id
_entity_poly.type
_entity_poly.pdbx_seq_one_letter_code
_entity_poly.pdbx_strand_id
1 'polypeptide(L)'
;MAKCVNSTLNNLLTSYKNWIVTNPQLLTDIEATVRCLSYFSFGQLRNSTLAVELIYSMPNLIVLCNDLLMYSSKRQNLKIPQFDSKIKIWLTVVEYTETLLEVSAKKLWGPKGKWLIIVVIQLFKSILRLLLIYVYKERITKSPAIPPLNREKFNKIDNVQLKEGFMLKRSGTVVRSVKYSTPIELRTWKALPSVTDENENLTKNQESNRDLKLAESLYVTKPLLHLGCIYLNSKNRWPPWILSLIIDIASLNVFARCARKALLSKDEEEELVRRRLSLLLYILRSPFYDKYSRNKIDALLDTISNSVPLAKYLTSAVKKNLPYMQNCDCYPGTRCPSGTTGGLDPRIVNSGTTCSTGYVACCTTGSSNSGCGVSKVPPGAHPVGQAAYGAYPWMVAILDENSNYIGAGALITARHVLTASHKVAPYDPDEIIAALGMWSFQQNPYDPTILPISKIAIHPYYDLTNFHYDVAVLKLGAAAPITSAPNVNTVCLPSAVVGAGRKCWVTGWGKNTFNGNEQSTLKEVDVSVVSHANCQNALRQTRLGANFILDDSFMCAGGIGGKDACTGDGGSPLVCQSSNGQYSVFGIVSWGIGCANQGVPGVYADVISSLGWIQQNLT
;
A
#
# COMPACT_ATOMS: atom_id res chain seq x y z
N MET A 1 3.00 52.81 9.19
CA MET A 1 3.50 51.49 8.73
C MET A 1 2.45 50.64 8.03
N ALA A 2 1.30 50.30 8.66
CA ALA A 2 0.27 49.44 8.05
C ALA A 2 -0.28 49.92 6.68
N LYS A 3 -0.48 51.23 6.48
CA LYS A 3 -0.92 51.79 5.18
C LYS A 3 0.13 51.67 4.07
N CYS A 4 1.42 51.77 4.41
CA CYS A 4 2.52 51.65 3.45
C CYS A 4 2.68 50.19 3.01
N VAL A 5 2.67 49.25 3.99
CA VAL A 5 2.71 47.80 3.73
C VAL A 5 1.55 47.37 2.83
N ASN A 6 0.33 47.88 3.08
CA ASN A 6 -0.86 47.57 2.29
C ASN A 6 -0.76 48.09 0.83
N SER A 7 -0.13 49.25 0.63
CA SER A 7 0.12 49.81 -0.72
C SER A 7 1.11 48.95 -1.52
N THR A 8 2.25 48.58 -0.93
CA THR A 8 3.23 47.68 -1.56
C THR A 8 2.65 46.30 -1.89
N LEU A 9 1.85 45.72 -0.99
CA LEU A 9 1.24 44.41 -1.20
C LEU A 9 0.22 44.44 -2.36
N ASN A 10 -0.58 45.50 -2.45
CA ASN A 10 -1.52 45.68 -3.57
C ASN A 10 -0.81 45.87 -4.90
N ASN A 11 0.33 46.58 -4.94
CA ASN A 11 1.14 46.74 -6.14
C ASN A 11 1.75 45.41 -6.59
N LEU A 12 2.27 44.61 -5.66
CA LEU A 12 2.79 43.27 -5.94
C LEU A 12 1.68 42.33 -6.45
N LEU A 13 0.51 42.34 -5.82
CA LEU A 13 -0.63 41.53 -6.24
C LEU A 13 -1.10 41.91 -7.65
N THR A 14 -1.11 43.21 -7.97
CA THR A 14 -1.49 43.71 -9.30
C THR A 14 -0.46 43.30 -10.36
N SER A 15 0.83 43.39 -10.04
CA SER A 15 1.91 42.92 -10.92
C SER A 15 1.82 41.41 -11.18
N TYR A 16 1.63 40.62 -10.12
CA TYR A 16 1.45 39.17 -10.22
C TYR A 16 0.20 38.80 -11.03
N LYS A 17 -0.92 39.49 -10.83
CA LYS A 17 -2.16 39.29 -11.58
C LYS A 17 -1.96 39.52 -13.08
N ASN A 18 -1.23 40.58 -13.46
CA ASN A 18 -0.90 40.86 -14.86
C ASN A 18 0.03 39.80 -15.45
N TRP A 19 0.99 39.30 -14.66
CA TRP A 19 1.90 38.25 -15.09
C TRP A 19 1.19 36.91 -15.34
N ILE A 20 0.27 36.52 -14.45
CA ILE A 20 -0.52 35.29 -14.61
C ILE A 20 -1.34 35.32 -15.91
N VAL A 21 -1.99 36.44 -16.21
CA VAL A 21 -2.85 36.55 -17.39
C VAL A 21 -2.03 36.54 -18.68
N THR A 22 -0.81 37.07 -18.66
CA THR A 22 0.09 37.09 -19.81
C THR A 22 0.79 35.75 -20.05
N ASN A 23 1.03 34.95 -19.00
CA ASN A 23 1.78 33.68 -19.07
C ASN A 23 1.02 32.45 -18.54
N PRO A 24 -0.16 32.10 -19.09
CA PRO A 24 -1.00 31.04 -18.53
C PRO A 24 -0.44 29.62 -18.71
N GLN A 25 0.33 29.35 -19.78
CA GLN A 25 0.97 28.05 -20.01
C GLN A 25 2.12 27.81 -19.04
N LEU A 26 3.02 28.79 -18.91
CA LEU A 26 4.13 28.73 -17.96
C LEU A 26 3.63 28.55 -16.52
N LEU A 27 2.52 29.21 -16.16
CA LEU A 27 1.89 29.01 -14.85
C LEU A 27 1.42 27.57 -14.64
N THR A 28 0.83 26.94 -15.66
CA THR A 28 0.41 25.53 -15.60
C THR A 28 1.62 24.61 -15.42
N ASP A 29 2.73 24.88 -16.10
CA ASP A 29 3.95 24.09 -15.98
C ASP A 29 4.59 24.23 -14.59
N ILE A 30 4.59 25.45 -14.02
CA ILE A 30 5.05 25.70 -12.65
C ILE A 30 4.16 24.95 -11.64
N GLU A 31 2.84 25.05 -11.77
CA GLU A 31 1.89 24.35 -10.89
C GLU A 31 2.05 22.84 -10.97
N ALA A 32 2.23 22.29 -12.18
CA ALA A 32 2.50 20.87 -12.38
C ALA A 32 3.84 20.45 -11.76
N THR A 33 4.87 21.28 -11.87
CA THR A 33 6.19 21.03 -11.26
C THR A 33 6.12 21.05 -9.74
N VAL A 34 5.45 22.05 -9.15
CA VAL A 34 5.23 22.13 -7.69
C VAL A 34 4.46 20.91 -7.20
N ARG A 35 3.39 20.52 -7.92
CA ARG A 35 2.64 19.30 -7.60
C ARG A 35 3.53 18.05 -7.74
N CYS A 36 4.40 17.98 -8.74
CA CYS A 36 5.33 16.88 -8.94
C CYS A 36 6.37 16.78 -7.81
N LEU A 37 7.01 17.89 -7.45
CA LEU A 37 7.98 17.98 -6.34
C LEU A 37 7.35 17.63 -4.99
N SER A 38 6.06 17.95 -4.81
CA SER A 38 5.27 17.56 -3.63
C SER A 38 5.23 16.02 -3.46
N TYR A 39 5.20 15.26 -4.56
CA TYR A 39 5.22 13.80 -4.54
C TYR A 39 6.61 13.22 -4.22
N PHE A 40 7.68 13.85 -4.71
CA PHE A 40 9.06 13.39 -4.43
C PHE A 40 9.50 13.68 -2.99
N SER A 41 9.00 14.76 -2.39
CA SER A 41 9.30 15.17 -1.01
C SER A 41 8.75 14.19 0.05
N PHE A 42 7.87 13.27 -0.35
CA PHE A 42 7.26 12.26 0.51
C PHE A 42 8.27 11.33 1.19
N GLY A 43 9.42 11.05 0.54
CA GLY A 43 10.44 10.17 1.09
C GLY A 43 11.18 10.73 2.31
N GLN A 44 11.36 12.05 2.39
CA GLN A 44 12.18 12.71 3.41
C GLN A 44 11.37 13.11 4.66
N LEU A 45 10.06 13.38 4.52
CA LEU A 45 9.22 13.94 5.59
C LEU A 45 8.34 12.89 6.31
N ARG A 46 8.77 11.62 6.25
CA ARG A 46 8.06 10.44 6.76
C ARG A 46 7.65 10.52 8.24
N ASN A 47 8.29 11.37 9.02
CA ASN A 47 8.10 11.49 10.46
C ASN A 47 6.93 12.40 10.88
N SER A 48 6.30 13.14 9.95
CA SER A 48 5.19 14.05 10.28
C SER A 48 4.00 13.90 9.32
N THR A 49 2.93 13.27 9.79
CA THR A 49 1.66 13.12 9.05
C THR A 49 1.03 14.47 8.68
N LEU A 50 1.22 15.49 9.50
CA LEU A 50 0.73 16.85 9.23
C LEU A 50 1.47 17.51 8.07
N ALA A 51 2.79 17.29 7.96
CA ALA A 51 3.59 17.89 6.90
C ALA A 51 3.24 17.31 5.53
N VAL A 52 3.00 15.99 5.46
CA VAL A 52 2.59 15.31 4.22
C VAL A 52 1.25 15.85 3.71
N GLU A 53 0.29 16.05 4.59
CA GLU A 53 -1.06 16.50 4.23
C GLU A 53 -1.08 18.00 3.87
N LEU A 54 -0.20 18.79 4.48
CA LEU A 54 0.03 20.17 4.08
C LEU A 54 0.66 20.25 2.68
N ILE A 55 1.63 19.39 2.38
CA ILE A 55 2.27 19.29 1.06
C ILE A 55 1.27 18.88 -0.03
N TYR A 56 0.26 18.08 0.30
CA TYR A 56 -0.77 17.65 -0.66
C TYR A 56 -1.89 18.69 -0.87
N SER A 57 -2.29 19.40 0.19
CA SER A 57 -3.38 20.41 0.12
C SER A 57 -2.92 21.74 -0.48
N MET A 58 -1.70 22.19 -0.17
CA MET A 58 -1.19 23.50 -0.60
C MET A 58 -1.13 23.70 -2.13
N PRO A 59 -0.62 22.76 -2.94
CA PRO A 59 -0.59 22.94 -4.40
C PRO A 59 -1.97 23.13 -5.02
N ASN A 60 -2.98 22.41 -4.51
CA ASN A 60 -4.35 22.51 -5.03
C ASN A 60 -5.02 23.84 -4.64
N LEU A 61 -4.73 24.36 -3.44
CA LEU A 61 -5.16 25.70 -3.03
C LEU A 61 -4.49 26.80 -3.85
N ILE A 62 -3.20 26.64 -4.19
CA ILE A 62 -2.47 27.57 -5.05
C ILE A 62 -3.11 27.64 -6.44
N VAL A 63 -3.40 26.48 -7.06
CA VAL A 63 -4.09 26.42 -8.36
C VAL A 63 -5.44 27.11 -8.29
N LEU A 64 -6.24 26.84 -7.24
CA LEU A 64 -7.53 27.50 -7.05
C LEU A 64 -7.38 29.02 -6.91
N CYS A 65 -6.39 29.49 -6.16
CA CYS A 65 -6.13 30.92 -5.98
C CYS A 65 -5.77 31.60 -7.31
N ASN A 66 -4.88 30.98 -8.08
CA ASN A 66 -4.47 31.47 -9.39
C ASN A 66 -5.65 31.51 -10.37
N ASP A 67 -6.49 30.47 -10.39
CA ASP A 67 -7.69 30.42 -11.22
C ASP A 67 -8.68 31.52 -10.82
N LEU A 68 -8.90 31.76 -9.53
CA LEU A 68 -9.73 32.86 -9.03
C LEU A 68 -9.18 34.24 -9.41
N LEU A 69 -7.85 34.42 -9.35
CA LEU A 69 -7.20 35.65 -9.77
C LEU A 69 -7.40 35.91 -11.27
N MET A 70 -7.26 34.89 -12.12
CA MET A 70 -7.55 34.99 -13.56
C MET A 70 -9.01 35.34 -13.84
N TYR A 71 -9.95 34.69 -13.15
CA TYR A 71 -11.37 35.02 -13.24
C TYR A 71 -11.64 36.48 -12.87
N SER A 72 -11.03 36.97 -11.78
CA SER A 72 -11.15 38.36 -11.34
C SER A 72 -10.48 39.37 -12.29
N SER A 73 -9.59 38.92 -13.18
CA SER A 73 -8.87 39.78 -14.11
C SER A 73 -9.62 40.02 -15.42
N LYS A 74 -10.24 38.98 -16.00
CA LYS A 74 -10.91 39.10 -17.30
C LYS A 74 -12.39 39.51 -17.21
N ARG A 75 -13.09 39.26 -16.08
CA ARG A 75 -14.54 39.54 -15.93
C ARG A 75 -14.85 40.90 -15.28
N GLN A 76 -14.28 42.00 -15.78
CA GLN A 76 -14.67 43.34 -15.29
C GLN A 76 -16.08 43.78 -15.70
N ASN A 77 -16.78 43.10 -16.63
CA ASN A 77 -18.04 43.62 -17.21
C ASN A 77 -19.30 42.73 -17.16
N LEU A 78 -19.37 41.65 -16.38
CA LEU A 78 -20.63 40.88 -16.23
C LEU A 78 -20.88 40.48 -14.77
N LYS A 79 -21.98 41.00 -14.19
CA LYS A 79 -22.50 40.64 -12.87
C LYS A 79 -22.76 39.13 -12.78
N ILE A 80 -21.82 38.39 -12.21
CA ILE A 80 -22.10 37.04 -11.68
C ILE A 80 -22.80 37.24 -10.32
N PRO A 81 -23.84 36.47 -9.97
CA PRO A 81 -24.36 36.45 -8.61
C PRO A 81 -23.23 36.06 -7.63
N GLN A 82 -22.66 37.06 -6.96
CA GLN A 82 -21.43 36.94 -6.18
C GLN A 82 -21.51 35.89 -5.05
N PHE A 83 -22.70 35.58 -4.57
CA PHE A 83 -22.90 34.62 -3.49
C PHE A 83 -22.82 33.15 -3.93
N ASP A 84 -23.30 32.79 -5.12
CA ASP A 84 -23.18 31.43 -5.68
C ASP A 84 -21.69 31.03 -5.84
N SER A 85 -20.89 31.96 -6.39
CA SER A 85 -19.45 31.78 -6.51
C SER A 85 -18.75 31.62 -5.16
N LYS A 86 -19.17 32.35 -4.12
CA LYS A 86 -18.58 32.23 -2.77
C LYS A 86 -18.84 30.87 -2.16
N ILE A 87 -20.06 30.34 -2.29
CA ILE A 87 -20.42 29.01 -1.77
C ILE A 87 -19.57 27.92 -2.46
N LYS A 88 -19.42 27.99 -3.78
CA LYS A 88 -18.59 27.06 -4.55
C LYS A 88 -17.10 27.14 -4.19
N ILE A 89 -16.59 28.34 -3.92
CA ILE A 89 -15.21 28.53 -3.42
C ILE A 89 -15.05 27.84 -2.06
N TRP A 90 -15.94 28.11 -1.11
CA TRP A 90 -15.88 27.48 0.22
C TRP A 90 -15.98 25.96 0.15
N LEU A 91 -16.87 25.42 -0.68
CA LEU A 91 -16.96 23.97 -0.92
C LEU A 91 -15.64 23.38 -1.43
N THR A 92 -15.02 24.04 -2.41
CA THR A 92 -13.76 23.58 -3.01
C THR A 92 -12.60 23.66 -2.02
N VAL A 93 -12.52 24.75 -1.23
CA VAL A 93 -11.49 24.91 -0.18
C VAL A 93 -11.63 23.83 0.89
N VAL A 94 -12.85 23.55 1.35
CA VAL A 94 -13.10 22.50 2.35
C VAL A 94 -12.77 21.13 1.77
N GLU A 95 -13.06 20.85 0.49
CA GLU A 95 -12.67 19.60 -0.17
C GLU A 95 -11.15 19.41 -0.24
N TYR A 96 -10.37 20.47 -0.49
CA TYR A 96 -8.91 20.37 -0.52
C TYR A 96 -8.26 20.33 0.87
N THR A 97 -8.96 20.77 1.92
CA THR A 97 -8.42 20.86 3.28
C THR A 97 -9.01 19.84 4.25
N GLU A 98 -9.99 19.02 3.83
CA GLU A 98 -10.69 18.10 4.74
C GLU A 98 -9.73 17.15 5.45
N THR A 99 -8.79 16.54 4.72
CA THR A 99 -7.83 15.59 5.29
C THR A 99 -6.89 16.28 6.27
N LEU A 100 -6.41 17.48 5.93
CA LEU A 100 -5.56 18.29 6.81
C LEU A 100 -6.28 18.65 8.12
N LEU A 101 -7.56 19.03 8.05
CA LEU A 101 -8.39 19.34 9.22
C LEU A 101 -8.64 18.08 10.07
N GLU A 102 -8.89 16.93 9.44
CA GLU A 102 -9.03 15.64 10.14
C GLU A 102 -7.76 15.22 10.88
N VAL A 103 -6.58 15.45 10.31
CA VAL A 103 -5.29 15.09 10.93
C VAL A 103 -5.02 16.02 12.10
N SER A 104 -5.25 17.31 11.89
CA SER A 104 -5.05 18.36 12.90
C SER A 104 -5.97 18.13 14.11
N ALA A 105 -7.26 17.86 13.87
CA ALA A 105 -8.23 17.59 14.92
C ALA A 105 -7.89 16.32 15.71
N LYS A 106 -7.37 15.27 15.06
CA LYS A 106 -6.90 14.08 15.79
C LYS A 106 -5.71 14.40 16.68
N LYS A 107 -4.75 15.19 16.20
CA LYS A 107 -3.54 15.52 16.95
C LYS A 107 -3.86 16.39 18.19
N LEU A 108 -4.83 17.29 18.07
CA LEU A 108 -5.23 18.21 19.15
C LEU A 108 -6.23 17.61 20.14
N TRP A 109 -7.21 16.83 19.65
CA TRP A 109 -8.37 16.39 20.44
C TRP A 109 -8.60 14.86 20.41
N GLY A 110 -7.62 14.10 19.91
CA GLY A 110 -7.69 12.64 19.87
C GLY A 110 -8.77 12.09 18.92
N PRO A 111 -9.16 10.80 19.07
CA PRO A 111 -10.09 10.15 18.14
C PRO A 111 -11.51 10.75 18.18
N LYS A 112 -11.96 11.25 19.33
CA LYS A 112 -13.27 11.90 19.47
C LYS A 112 -13.34 13.21 18.70
N GLY A 113 -12.31 14.06 18.81
CA GLY A 113 -12.27 15.34 18.10
C GLY A 113 -12.19 15.20 16.58
N LYS A 114 -11.57 14.12 16.09
CA LYS A 114 -11.59 13.80 14.67
C LYS A 114 -12.98 13.39 14.15
N TRP A 115 -13.70 12.53 14.86
CA TRP A 115 -15.08 12.21 14.44
C TRP A 115 -15.98 13.45 14.51
N LEU A 116 -15.75 14.32 15.48
CA LEU A 116 -16.42 15.61 15.57
C LEU A 116 -16.11 16.49 14.35
N ILE A 117 -14.86 16.61 13.91
CA ILE A 117 -14.53 17.42 12.72
C ILE A 117 -15.10 16.82 11.43
N ILE A 118 -15.11 15.48 11.29
CA ILE A 118 -15.73 14.80 10.13
C ILE A 118 -17.22 15.15 10.07
N VAL A 119 -17.94 15.04 11.18
CA VAL A 119 -19.37 15.37 11.23
C VAL A 119 -19.60 16.85 10.88
N VAL A 120 -18.81 17.76 11.44
CA VAL A 120 -18.91 19.20 11.14
C VAL A 120 -18.64 19.51 9.67
N ILE A 121 -17.59 18.93 9.08
CA ILE A 121 -17.25 19.13 7.66
C ILE A 121 -18.35 18.59 6.76
N GLN A 122 -18.84 17.37 7.01
CA GLN A 122 -19.88 16.78 6.17
C GLN A 122 -21.21 17.53 6.31
N LEU A 123 -21.56 17.99 7.52
CA LEU A 123 -22.73 18.84 7.74
C LEU A 123 -22.61 20.15 6.96
N PHE A 124 -21.46 20.81 7.05
CA PHE A 124 -21.18 22.05 6.31
C PHE A 124 -21.29 21.85 4.79
N LYS A 125 -20.68 20.80 4.24
CA LYS A 125 -20.76 20.46 2.81
C LYS A 125 -22.20 20.19 2.37
N SER A 126 -22.95 19.38 3.12
CA SER A 126 -24.34 19.06 2.79
C SER A 126 -25.23 20.30 2.83
N ILE A 127 -25.09 21.18 3.83
CA ILE A 127 -25.84 22.44 3.92
C ILE A 127 -25.54 23.34 2.72
N LEU A 128 -24.26 23.56 2.39
CA LEU A 128 -23.89 24.41 1.26
C LEU A 128 -24.38 23.87 -0.07
N ARG A 129 -24.30 22.55 -0.29
CA ARG A 129 -24.83 21.91 -1.51
C ARG A 129 -26.36 21.97 -1.59
N LEU A 130 -27.07 21.83 -0.47
CA LEU A 130 -28.52 22.03 -0.42
C LEU A 130 -28.91 23.49 -0.73
N LEU A 131 -28.13 24.47 -0.24
CA LEU A 131 -28.34 25.88 -0.60
C LEU A 131 -28.18 26.10 -2.11
N LEU A 132 -27.19 25.47 -2.76
CA LEU A 132 -27.03 25.54 -4.23
C LEU A 132 -28.26 24.99 -4.97
N ILE A 133 -28.84 23.89 -4.50
CA ILE A 133 -30.00 23.24 -5.12
C ILE A 133 -31.29 24.04 -4.93
N TYR A 134 -31.58 24.47 -3.69
CA TYR A 134 -32.87 25.09 -3.37
C TYR A 134 -32.90 26.59 -3.61
N VAL A 135 -31.81 27.31 -3.32
CA VAL A 135 -31.74 28.78 -3.44
C VAL A 135 -31.23 29.18 -4.83
N TYR A 136 -30.13 28.57 -5.29
CA TYR A 136 -29.49 28.92 -6.56
C TYR A 136 -29.99 28.11 -7.76
N LYS A 137 -30.95 27.19 -7.52
CA LYS A 137 -31.60 26.36 -8.55
C LYS A 137 -30.59 25.55 -9.38
N GLU A 138 -29.46 25.15 -8.79
CA GLU A 138 -28.55 24.21 -9.44
C GLU A 138 -29.20 22.84 -9.55
N ARG A 139 -29.08 22.24 -10.74
CA ARG A 139 -29.68 20.92 -11.03
C ARG A 139 -28.80 19.77 -10.54
N ILE A 140 -27.49 19.85 -10.80
CA ILE A 140 -26.50 18.82 -10.44
C ILE A 140 -25.27 19.53 -9.89
N THR A 141 -24.83 19.15 -8.69
CA THR A 141 -23.63 19.66 -8.05
C THR A 141 -22.39 18.88 -8.49
N LYS A 142 -21.31 19.59 -8.84
CA LYS A 142 -20.03 19.00 -9.27
C LYS A 142 -19.08 18.77 -8.09
N SER A 143 -18.15 17.81 -8.20
CA SER A 143 -17.10 17.56 -7.19
C SER A 143 -15.71 17.48 -7.84
N PRO A 144 -14.84 18.50 -7.78
CA PRO A 144 -14.98 19.71 -6.99
C PRO A 144 -16.02 20.69 -7.53
N ALA A 145 -16.55 21.53 -6.66
CA ALA A 145 -17.58 22.52 -7.02
C ALA A 145 -17.08 23.53 -8.06
N ILE A 146 -15.79 23.88 -8.02
CA ILE A 146 -15.09 24.61 -9.08
C ILE A 146 -14.06 23.67 -9.72
N PRO A 147 -14.29 23.18 -10.94
CA PRO A 147 -13.28 22.42 -11.66
C PRO A 147 -12.10 23.33 -12.04
N PRO A 148 -10.87 22.79 -12.13
CA PRO A 148 -9.71 23.57 -12.54
C PRO A 148 -9.93 24.18 -13.92
N LEU A 149 -9.47 25.43 -14.08
CA LEU A 149 -9.74 26.19 -15.30
C LEU A 149 -9.01 25.56 -16.49
N ASN A 150 -9.74 25.22 -17.55
CA ASN A 150 -9.11 24.88 -18.83
C ASN A 150 -8.62 26.18 -19.49
N ARG A 151 -7.34 26.51 -19.25
CA ARG A 151 -6.71 27.78 -19.68
C ARG A 151 -6.61 27.90 -21.20
N GLU A 152 -6.56 26.78 -21.94
CA GLU A 152 -6.59 26.78 -23.40
C GLU A 152 -7.96 27.21 -23.96
N LYS A 153 -9.05 26.64 -23.42
CA LYS A 153 -10.41 27.07 -23.75
C LYS A 153 -10.64 28.52 -23.32
N PHE A 154 -10.12 28.90 -22.16
CA PHE A 154 -10.27 30.25 -21.60
C PHE A 154 -9.60 31.34 -22.43
N ASN A 155 -8.48 31.06 -23.09
CA ASN A 155 -7.85 31.99 -24.04
C ASN A 155 -8.51 31.97 -25.43
N LYS A 156 -9.06 30.83 -25.87
CA LYS A 156 -9.81 30.75 -27.13
C LYS A 156 -11.11 31.56 -27.11
N ILE A 157 -11.75 31.72 -25.94
CA ILE A 157 -13.00 32.50 -25.80
C ILE A 157 -12.80 33.98 -26.16
N ASP A 158 -11.62 34.57 -25.91
CA ASP A 158 -11.31 35.95 -26.34
C ASP A 158 -11.18 36.08 -27.86
N ASN A 159 -10.72 35.03 -28.56
CA ASN A 159 -10.73 35.00 -30.03
C ASN A 159 -12.14 34.86 -30.63
N VAL A 160 -13.14 34.59 -29.79
CA VAL A 160 -14.58 34.55 -30.13
C VAL A 160 -15.31 35.76 -29.53
N GLN A 161 -14.60 36.87 -29.31
CA GLN A 161 -15.26 38.18 -29.37
C GLN A 161 -16.05 38.19 -30.68
N LEU A 162 -17.39 38.31 -30.60
CA LEU A 162 -18.33 38.21 -31.73
C LEU A 162 -17.72 38.87 -32.96
N LYS A 163 -17.15 38.05 -33.84
CA LYS A 163 -16.69 38.52 -35.15
C LYS A 163 -17.97 38.73 -35.94
N GLU A 164 -18.52 39.93 -35.76
CA GLU A 164 -19.72 40.53 -36.38
C GLU A 164 -21.02 39.72 -36.27
N GLY A 165 -21.82 40.05 -35.26
CA GLY A 165 -23.22 39.65 -35.17
C GLY A 165 -24.02 40.52 -34.19
N PHE A 166 -25.33 40.65 -34.40
CA PHE A 166 -26.24 41.39 -33.53
C PHE A 166 -27.40 40.51 -33.06
N MET A 167 -27.99 40.85 -31.91
CA MET A 167 -29.09 40.09 -31.31
C MET A 167 -30.43 40.77 -31.62
N LEU A 168 -31.40 40.00 -32.12
CA LEU A 168 -32.74 40.50 -32.39
C LEU A 168 -33.46 40.81 -31.08
N LYS A 169 -33.91 42.05 -30.90
CA LYS A 169 -34.51 42.55 -29.63
C LYS A 169 -35.76 41.79 -29.18
N ARG A 170 -36.48 41.14 -30.10
CA ARG A 170 -37.77 40.49 -29.82
C ARG A 170 -37.68 38.98 -29.61
N SER A 171 -36.77 38.32 -30.32
CA SER A 171 -36.59 36.85 -30.26
C SER A 171 -35.35 36.42 -29.47
N GLY A 172 -34.46 37.35 -29.12
CA GLY A 172 -33.18 37.05 -28.48
C GLY A 172 -32.21 36.27 -29.38
N THR A 173 -32.56 36.06 -30.65
CA THR A 173 -31.77 35.26 -31.58
C THR A 173 -30.54 36.03 -32.03
N VAL A 174 -29.37 35.42 -31.92
CA VAL A 174 -28.09 36.00 -32.32
C VAL A 174 -27.86 35.76 -33.82
N VAL A 175 -27.87 36.83 -34.61
CA VAL A 175 -27.60 36.81 -36.05
C VAL A 175 -26.11 37.06 -36.26
N ARG A 176 -25.42 36.18 -37.01
CA ARG A 176 -23.97 36.28 -37.30
C ARG A 176 -23.72 36.54 -38.78
N SER A 177 -22.67 37.27 -39.11
CA SER A 177 -22.23 37.52 -40.49
C SER A 177 -21.76 36.22 -41.16
N VAL A 178 -22.14 36.01 -42.43
CA VAL A 178 -21.84 34.79 -43.21
C VAL A 178 -20.33 34.57 -43.37
N LYS A 179 -19.54 35.64 -43.37
CA LYS A 179 -18.06 35.60 -43.44
C LYS A 179 -17.41 34.85 -42.27
N TYR A 180 -18.11 34.73 -41.14
CA TYR A 180 -17.63 34.03 -39.93
C TYR A 180 -18.43 32.76 -39.64
N SER A 181 -19.20 32.27 -40.61
CA SER A 181 -19.85 30.97 -40.50
C SER A 181 -18.82 29.85 -40.47
N THR A 182 -19.11 28.77 -39.75
CA THR A 182 -18.25 27.59 -39.78
C THR A 182 -18.18 27.03 -41.22
N PRO A 183 -17.00 26.54 -41.66
CA PRO A 183 -16.86 25.82 -42.93
C PRO A 183 -17.95 24.75 -43.08
N ILE A 184 -18.42 24.53 -44.31
CA ILE A 184 -19.61 23.69 -44.56
C ILE A 184 -19.44 22.27 -43.99
N GLU A 185 -18.20 21.78 -43.96
CA GLU A 185 -17.78 20.48 -43.44
C GLU A 185 -17.99 20.32 -41.92
N LEU A 186 -17.97 21.42 -41.17
CA LEU A 186 -18.14 21.44 -39.71
C LEU A 186 -19.58 21.79 -39.29
N ARG A 187 -20.49 21.97 -40.25
CA ARG A 187 -21.90 22.24 -39.96
C ARG A 187 -22.63 20.94 -39.68
N THR A 188 -23.27 20.88 -38.52
CA THR A 188 -24.18 19.78 -38.21
C THR A 188 -25.56 20.10 -38.76
N TRP A 189 -26.05 19.31 -39.71
CA TRP A 189 -27.43 19.36 -40.24
C TRP A 189 -28.45 18.75 -39.27
N LYS A 190 -28.16 18.74 -37.97
CA LYS A 190 -29.05 18.21 -36.95
C LYS A 190 -30.21 19.19 -36.78
N ALA A 191 -31.44 18.71 -36.93
CA ALA A 191 -32.62 19.53 -36.78
C ALA A 191 -32.62 20.25 -35.42
N LEU A 192 -32.90 21.56 -35.45
CA LEU A 192 -33.21 22.30 -34.23
C LEU A 192 -34.43 21.64 -33.57
N PRO A 193 -34.43 21.44 -32.25
CA PRO A 193 -35.56 20.82 -31.57
C PRO A 193 -36.84 21.61 -31.87
N SER A 194 -37.92 20.89 -32.17
CA SER A 194 -39.21 21.48 -32.52
C SER A 194 -39.77 22.27 -31.35
N VAL A 195 -40.21 23.50 -31.62
CA VAL A 195 -41.04 24.29 -30.71
C VAL A 195 -42.43 23.65 -30.71
N THR A 196 -42.66 22.67 -29.84
CA THR A 196 -43.99 22.10 -29.59
C THR A 196 -44.42 22.41 -28.15
N ASP A 197 -45.51 23.16 -28.06
CA ASP A 197 -46.40 23.49 -26.94
C ASP A 197 -45.77 23.74 -25.56
N GLU A 198 -45.68 25.04 -25.22
CA GLU A 198 -45.13 25.57 -23.97
C GLU A 198 -45.91 25.12 -22.71
N ASN A 199 -47.21 24.78 -22.84
CA ASN A 199 -48.07 24.48 -21.68
C ASN A 199 -47.97 23.01 -21.18
N GLU A 200 -47.75 22.02 -22.06
CA GLU A 200 -47.45 20.65 -21.64
C GLU A 200 -46.00 20.50 -21.14
N ASN A 201 -45.08 21.29 -21.71
CA ASN A 201 -43.69 21.31 -21.28
C ASN A 201 -43.52 21.98 -19.91
N LEU A 202 -44.33 22.99 -19.53
CA LEU A 202 -44.24 23.62 -18.21
C LEU A 202 -44.56 22.63 -17.07
N THR A 203 -45.62 21.84 -17.21
CA THR A 203 -46.04 20.85 -16.20
C THR A 203 -45.08 19.66 -16.11
N LYS A 204 -44.65 19.09 -17.25
CA LYS A 204 -43.62 18.05 -17.31
C LYS A 204 -42.25 18.53 -16.80
N ASN A 205 -41.86 19.78 -17.08
CA ASN A 205 -40.60 20.38 -16.58
C ASN A 205 -40.65 20.70 -15.08
N GLN A 206 -41.81 21.05 -14.54
CA GLN A 206 -41.96 21.37 -13.12
C GLN A 206 -41.95 20.10 -12.24
N GLU A 207 -42.61 19.02 -12.70
CA GLU A 207 -42.54 17.70 -12.08
C GLU A 207 -41.13 17.10 -12.19
N SER A 208 -40.51 17.17 -13.39
CA SER A 208 -39.12 16.75 -13.60
C SER A 208 -38.12 17.55 -12.76
N ASN A 209 -38.34 18.83 -12.51
CA ASN A 209 -37.46 19.64 -11.65
C ASN A 209 -37.57 19.24 -10.17
N ARG A 210 -38.77 18.86 -9.71
CA ARG A 210 -38.97 18.39 -8.34
C ARG A 210 -38.25 17.06 -8.12
N ASP A 211 -38.41 16.13 -9.05
CA ASP A 211 -37.74 14.82 -9.01
C ASP A 211 -36.22 14.95 -9.09
N LEU A 212 -35.70 15.87 -9.93
CA LEU A 212 -34.27 16.15 -10.04
C LEU A 212 -33.69 16.72 -8.73
N LYS A 213 -34.40 17.66 -8.11
CA LYS A 213 -34.02 18.20 -6.80
C LYS A 213 -34.04 17.14 -5.71
N LEU A 214 -35.03 16.26 -5.71
CA LEU A 214 -35.09 15.14 -4.75
C LEU A 214 -33.94 14.16 -4.96
N ALA A 215 -33.61 13.82 -6.21
CA ALA A 215 -32.50 12.94 -6.53
C ALA A 215 -31.15 13.51 -6.07
N GLU A 216 -30.94 14.81 -6.29
CA GLU A 216 -29.72 15.49 -5.89
C GLU A 216 -29.64 15.68 -4.37
N SER A 217 -30.75 16.07 -3.71
CA SER A 217 -30.82 16.17 -2.24
C SER A 217 -30.51 14.84 -1.57
N LEU A 218 -31.02 13.72 -2.13
CA LEU A 218 -30.73 12.38 -1.62
C LEU A 218 -29.24 12.03 -1.76
N TYR A 219 -28.62 12.38 -2.90
CA TYR A 219 -27.19 12.16 -3.12
C TYR A 219 -26.31 13.00 -2.17
N VAL A 220 -26.65 14.28 -1.99
CA VAL A 220 -25.91 15.23 -1.14
C VAL A 220 -26.02 14.90 0.35
N THR A 221 -27.12 14.28 0.79
CA THR A 221 -27.32 13.89 2.19
C THR A 221 -26.76 12.50 2.52
N LYS A 222 -26.32 11.73 1.52
CA LYS A 222 -25.73 10.40 1.69
C LYS A 222 -24.64 10.31 2.76
N PRO A 223 -23.63 11.21 2.82
CA PRO A 223 -22.56 11.11 3.82
C PRO A 223 -23.08 11.24 5.25
N LEU A 224 -24.09 12.09 5.48
CA LEU A 224 -24.70 12.29 6.80
C LEU A 224 -25.51 11.07 7.24
N LEU A 225 -26.31 10.49 6.32
CA LEU A 225 -27.08 9.28 6.57
C LEU A 225 -26.16 8.08 6.87
N HIS A 226 -25.04 7.98 6.15
CA HIS A 226 -24.01 6.98 6.39
C HIS A 226 -23.37 7.12 7.78
N LEU A 227 -22.99 8.34 8.18
CA LEU A 227 -22.42 8.61 9.51
C LEU A 227 -23.44 8.33 10.64
N GLY A 228 -24.71 8.71 10.45
CA GLY A 228 -25.78 8.38 11.40
C GLY A 228 -25.97 6.88 11.56
N CYS A 229 -25.89 6.11 10.46
CA CYS A 229 -25.97 4.65 10.50
C CYS A 229 -24.79 4.01 11.24
N ILE A 230 -23.57 4.54 11.06
CA ILE A 230 -22.38 4.10 11.82
C ILE A 230 -22.57 4.33 13.33
N TYR A 231 -23.11 5.48 13.72
CA TYR A 231 -23.34 5.81 15.13
C TYR A 231 -24.34 4.85 15.80
N LEU A 232 -25.42 4.49 15.09
CA LEU A 232 -26.47 3.61 15.62
C LEU A 232 -26.05 2.13 15.63
N ASN A 233 -25.36 1.67 14.59
CA ASN A 233 -25.04 0.25 14.37
C ASN A 233 -23.55 -0.05 14.58
N SER A 234 -23.08 0.12 15.81
CA SER A 234 -21.67 -0.10 16.18
C SER A 234 -21.19 -1.56 16.00
N LYS A 235 -22.10 -2.55 16.01
CA LYS A 235 -21.75 -3.99 16.04
C LYS A 235 -21.77 -4.72 14.68
N ASN A 236 -22.45 -4.18 13.66
CA ASN A 236 -22.58 -4.83 12.34
C ASN A 236 -21.91 -3.98 11.25
N ARG A 237 -20.95 -4.55 10.51
CA ARG A 237 -20.17 -3.82 9.50
C ARG A 237 -20.93 -3.48 8.22
N TRP A 238 -22.10 -4.06 7.95
CA TRP A 238 -22.79 -4.00 6.65
C TRP A 238 -23.87 -2.90 6.48
N PRO A 239 -24.69 -2.56 7.50
CA PRO A 239 -25.78 -1.59 7.35
C PRO A 239 -25.41 -0.23 6.73
N PRO A 240 -24.32 0.45 7.13
CA PRO A 240 -23.99 1.76 6.53
C PRO A 240 -23.61 1.62 5.04
N TRP A 241 -22.98 0.51 4.66
CA TRP A 241 -22.59 0.27 3.28
C TRP A 241 -23.77 0.01 2.36
N ILE A 242 -24.73 -0.79 2.84
CA ILE A 242 -25.99 -1.09 2.13
C ILE A 242 -26.82 0.18 2.00
N LEU A 243 -26.92 1.00 3.05
CA LEU A 243 -27.65 2.26 3.02
C LEU A 243 -27.09 3.21 1.94
N SER A 244 -25.77 3.38 1.90
CA SER A 244 -25.08 4.20 0.90
C SER A 244 -25.28 3.67 -0.53
N LEU A 245 -25.27 2.34 -0.72
CA LEU A 245 -25.55 1.70 -2.00
C LEU A 245 -26.98 1.95 -2.49
N ILE A 246 -27.96 1.77 -1.59
CA ILE A 246 -29.38 2.01 -1.90
C ILE A 246 -29.61 3.47 -2.28
N ILE A 247 -28.99 4.41 -1.55
CA ILE A 247 -29.10 5.85 -1.83
C ILE A 247 -28.55 6.19 -3.23
N ASP A 248 -27.36 5.69 -3.60
CA ASP A 248 -26.79 5.95 -4.92
C ASP A 248 -27.65 5.37 -6.05
N ILE A 249 -28.13 4.13 -5.88
CA ILE A 249 -29.00 3.47 -6.87
C ILE A 249 -30.32 4.23 -7.02
N ALA A 250 -30.94 4.62 -5.90
CA ALA A 250 -32.18 5.39 -5.91
C ALA A 250 -31.99 6.74 -6.60
N SER A 251 -30.94 7.49 -6.27
CA SER A 251 -30.62 8.77 -6.88
C SER A 251 -30.39 8.64 -8.39
N LEU A 252 -29.54 7.70 -8.83
CA LEU A 252 -29.23 7.48 -10.24
C LEU A 252 -30.43 7.00 -11.05
N ASN A 253 -31.31 6.19 -10.47
CA ASN A 253 -32.54 5.75 -11.13
C ASN A 253 -33.50 6.93 -11.37
N VAL A 254 -33.63 7.85 -10.42
CA VAL A 254 -34.43 9.07 -10.61
C VAL A 254 -33.80 9.95 -11.68
N PHE A 255 -32.48 10.13 -11.69
CA PHE A 255 -31.78 10.85 -12.77
C PHE A 255 -32.00 10.20 -14.15
N ALA A 256 -31.92 8.87 -14.25
CA ALA A 256 -32.14 8.15 -15.51
C ALA A 256 -33.61 8.23 -15.99
N ARG A 257 -34.58 8.33 -15.06
CA ARG A 257 -35.99 8.57 -15.41
C ARG A 257 -36.20 10.00 -15.92
N CYS A 258 -35.55 10.98 -15.30
CA CYS A 258 -35.65 12.40 -15.70
C CYS A 258 -34.90 12.70 -17.01
N ALA A 259 -33.73 12.09 -17.22
CA ALA A 259 -32.93 12.26 -18.44
C ALA A 259 -33.65 11.77 -19.71
N ARG A 260 -34.63 10.88 -19.58
CA ARG A 260 -35.51 10.47 -20.69
C ARG A 260 -36.55 11.54 -21.07
N LYS A 261 -36.81 12.50 -20.18
CA LYS A 261 -37.83 13.55 -20.33
C LYS A 261 -37.22 14.94 -20.54
N ALA A 262 -36.00 15.20 -20.08
CA ALA A 262 -35.32 16.49 -20.15
C ALA A 262 -33.96 16.37 -20.86
N LEU A 263 -33.62 17.34 -21.71
CA LEU A 263 -32.32 17.43 -22.39
C LEU A 263 -31.23 17.84 -21.37
N LEU A 264 -30.27 16.94 -21.11
CA LEU A 264 -29.12 17.22 -20.23
C LEU A 264 -28.02 18.00 -20.98
N SER A 265 -27.29 18.83 -20.25
CA SER A 265 -26.05 19.45 -20.72
C SER A 265 -24.92 18.41 -20.75
N LYS A 266 -23.92 18.59 -21.64
CA LYS A 266 -22.73 17.72 -21.69
C LYS A 266 -22.01 17.64 -20.32
N ASP A 267 -21.93 18.76 -19.62
CA ASP A 267 -21.35 18.86 -18.28
C ASP A 267 -22.12 18.03 -17.23
N GLU A 268 -23.44 17.92 -17.38
CA GLU A 268 -24.31 17.15 -16.48
C GLU A 268 -24.18 15.65 -16.77
N GLU A 269 -24.06 15.28 -18.06
CA GLU A 269 -23.82 13.89 -18.47
C GLU A 269 -22.47 13.37 -17.99
N GLU A 270 -21.41 14.16 -18.11
CA GLU A 270 -20.06 13.80 -17.63
C GLU A 270 -20.06 13.53 -16.12
N GLU A 271 -20.75 14.36 -15.33
CA GLU A 271 -20.85 14.18 -13.88
C GLU A 271 -21.66 12.91 -13.53
N LEU A 272 -22.74 12.60 -14.25
CA LEU A 272 -23.51 11.37 -14.05
C LEU A 272 -22.71 10.12 -14.43
N VAL A 273 -21.92 10.17 -15.50
CA VAL A 273 -21.00 9.08 -15.87
C VAL A 273 -19.98 8.85 -14.77
N ARG A 274 -19.40 9.92 -14.22
CA ARG A 274 -18.47 9.85 -13.10
C ARG A 274 -19.09 9.19 -11.87
N ARG A 275 -20.34 9.55 -11.53
CA ARG A 275 -21.07 8.94 -10.40
C ARG A 275 -21.36 7.45 -10.62
N ARG A 276 -21.70 7.04 -11.85
CA ARG A 276 -21.86 5.61 -12.21
C ARG A 276 -20.57 4.83 -12.08
N LEU A 277 -19.44 5.39 -12.54
CA LEU A 277 -18.13 4.79 -12.35
C LEU A 277 -17.77 4.66 -10.86
N SER A 278 -18.05 5.72 -10.08
CA SER A 278 -17.86 5.70 -8.62
C SER A 278 -18.68 4.61 -7.93
N LEU A 279 -19.91 4.33 -8.39
CA LEU A 279 -20.75 3.25 -7.86
C LEU A 279 -20.15 1.86 -8.13
N LEU A 280 -19.62 1.63 -9.34
CA LEU A 280 -18.94 0.37 -9.69
C LEU A 280 -17.71 0.16 -8.80
N LEU A 281 -16.93 1.22 -8.59
CA LEU A 281 -15.77 1.19 -7.70
C LEU A 281 -16.17 0.98 -6.24
N TYR A 282 -17.30 1.53 -5.81
CA TYR A 282 -17.85 1.32 -4.48
C TYR A 282 -18.23 -0.15 -4.25
N ILE A 283 -18.86 -0.80 -5.23
CA ILE A 283 -19.19 -2.24 -5.17
C ILE A 283 -17.92 -3.07 -5.10
N LEU A 284 -16.92 -2.75 -5.92
CA LEU A 284 -15.60 -3.37 -5.86
C LEU A 284 -15.01 -3.19 -4.45
N ARG A 285 -14.97 -1.99 -3.89
CA ARG A 285 -14.31 -1.73 -2.60
C ARG A 285 -15.12 -2.11 -1.35
N SER A 286 -16.32 -2.63 -1.52
CA SER A 286 -17.18 -3.01 -0.40
C SER A 286 -16.90 -4.46 0.06
N PRO A 287 -17.25 -4.83 1.31
CA PRO A 287 -17.12 -6.20 1.81
C PRO A 287 -17.85 -7.27 0.96
N PHE A 288 -18.71 -6.86 0.03
CA PHE A 288 -19.43 -7.70 -0.93
C PHE A 288 -18.52 -8.37 -1.96
N TYR A 289 -17.41 -7.73 -2.34
CA TYR A 289 -16.47 -8.32 -3.26
C TYR A 289 -15.80 -9.56 -2.67
N ASP A 290 -15.28 -9.45 -1.44
CA ASP A 290 -14.52 -10.53 -0.80
C ASP A 290 -15.33 -11.80 -0.59
N LYS A 291 -16.64 -11.66 -0.34
CA LYS A 291 -17.51 -12.80 0.01
C LYS A 291 -18.25 -13.40 -1.19
N TYR A 292 -18.59 -12.62 -2.22
CA TYR A 292 -19.49 -13.08 -3.29
C TYR A 292 -19.02 -12.75 -4.72
N SER A 293 -18.32 -11.64 -4.94
CA SER A 293 -18.08 -11.13 -6.30
C SER A 293 -16.69 -11.49 -6.85
N ARG A 294 -15.71 -11.72 -5.96
CA ARG A 294 -14.32 -12.02 -6.30
C ARG A 294 -14.21 -13.13 -7.33
N ASN A 295 -14.78 -14.30 -7.04
CA ASN A 295 -14.68 -15.47 -7.90
C ASN A 295 -15.36 -15.27 -9.26
N LYS A 296 -16.44 -14.48 -9.32
CA LYS A 296 -17.15 -14.17 -10.57
C LYS A 296 -16.38 -13.18 -11.45
N ILE A 297 -15.75 -12.19 -10.81
CA ILE A 297 -14.90 -11.20 -11.50
C ILE A 297 -13.61 -11.86 -11.98
N ASP A 298 -12.99 -12.72 -11.18
CA ASP A 298 -11.82 -13.50 -11.59
C ASP A 298 -12.14 -14.41 -12.77
N ALA A 299 -13.28 -15.10 -12.75
CA ALA A 299 -13.74 -15.93 -13.87
C ALA A 299 -13.99 -15.11 -15.15
N LEU A 300 -14.56 -13.91 -15.02
CA LEU A 300 -14.76 -12.99 -16.16
C LEU A 300 -13.41 -12.51 -16.73
N LEU A 301 -12.48 -12.11 -15.85
CA LEU A 301 -11.14 -11.65 -16.24
C LEU A 301 -10.33 -12.77 -16.90
N ASP A 302 -10.48 -14.01 -16.43
CA ASP A 302 -9.87 -15.20 -17.03
C ASP A 302 -10.50 -15.50 -18.40
N THR A 303 -11.82 -15.36 -18.53
CA THR A 303 -12.52 -15.52 -19.81
C THR A 303 -12.06 -14.49 -20.85
N ILE A 304 -11.91 -13.21 -20.44
CA ILE A 304 -11.41 -12.13 -21.30
C ILE A 304 -9.93 -12.34 -21.64
N SER A 305 -9.11 -12.78 -20.67
CA SER A 305 -7.71 -13.14 -20.88
C SER A 305 -7.52 -14.23 -21.94
N ASN A 306 -8.44 -15.18 -22.00
CA ASN A 306 -8.38 -16.33 -22.91
C ASN A 306 -9.01 -16.04 -24.27
N SER A 307 -9.92 -15.07 -24.36
CA SER A 307 -10.69 -14.78 -25.59
C SER A 307 -10.09 -13.68 -26.46
N VAL A 308 -9.29 -12.77 -25.89
CA VAL A 308 -8.76 -11.59 -26.61
C VAL A 308 -7.22 -11.54 -26.52
N PRO A 309 -6.49 -11.60 -27.65
CA PRO A 309 -5.05 -11.39 -27.68
C PRO A 309 -4.68 -10.02 -27.08
N LEU A 310 -3.54 -9.92 -26.37
CA LEU A 310 -3.09 -8.73 -25.59
C LEU A 310 -3.91 -8.38 -24.33
N ALA A 311 -5.17 -8.80 -24.21
CA ALA A 311 -5.98 -8.53 -23.01
C ALA A 311 -5.39 -9.17 -21.75
N LYS A 312 -4.67 -10.29 -21.90
CA LYS A 312 -3.93 -10.98 -20.83
C LYS A 312 -3.00 -10.08 -20.02
N TYR A 313 -2.34 -9.09 -20.64
CA TYR A 313 -1.45 -8.17 -19.93
C TYR A 313 -2.23 -7.20 -19.03
N LEU A 314 -3.38 -6.71 -19.51
CA LEU A 314 -4.27 -5.83 -18.75
C LEU A 314 -5.05 -6.59 -17.68
N THR A 315 -5.63 -7.75 -18.02
CA THR A 315 -6.42 -8.55 -17.07
C THR A 315 -5.55 -9.14 -15.97
N SER A 316 -4.31 -9.55 -16.27
CA SER A 316 -3.36 -10.00 -15.23
C SER A 316 -2.91 -8.87 -14.32
N ALA A 317 -2.68 -7.65 -14.85
CA ALA A 317 -2.38 -6.47 -14.04
C ALA A 317 -3.58 -6.08 -13.16
N VAL A 318 -4.80 -6.12 -13.69
CA VAL A 318 -6.02 -5.84 -12.95
C VAL A 318 -6.26 -6.90 -11.87
N LYS A 319 -6.16 -8.19 -12.20
CA LYS A 319 -6.32 -9.32 -11.26
C LYS A 319 -5.27 -9.32 -10.14
N LYS A 320 -4.03 -8.93 -10.44
CA LYS A 320 -2.96 -8.81 -9.44
C LYS A 320 -3.19 -7.64 -8.48
N ASN A 321 -3.78 -6.55 -8.94
CA ASN A 321 -3.99 -5.33 -8.15
C ASN A 321 -5.37 -5.28 -7.46
N LEU A 322 -6.39 -5.99 -7.95
CA LEU A 322 -7.75 -5.97 -7.38
C LEU A 322 -7.84 -6.47 -5.91
N PRO A 323 -7.20 -7.60 -5.53
CA PRO A 323 -7.16 -8.06 -4.14
C PRO A 323 -6.37 -7.13 -3.24
N TYR A 324 -5.38 -6.42 -3.81
CA TYR A 324 -4.53 -5.47 -3.09
C TYR A 324 -5.27 -4.18 -2.69
N MET A 325 -6.36 -3.84 -3.37
CA MET A 325 -7.15 -2.63 -3.14
C MET A 325 -8.28 -2.77 -2.10
N GLN A 326 -8.54 -3.98 -1.60
CA GLN A 326 -9.76 -4.23 -0.80
C GLN A 326 -9.53 -4.88 0.55
N ASN A 327 -8.44 -5.64 0.70
CA ASN A 327 -8.14 -6.36 1.93
C ASN A 327 -7.38 -5.47 2.94
N CYS A 328 -7.70 -4.17 2.96
CA CYS A 328 -7.00 -3.16 3.73
C CYS A 328 -7.82 -2.69 4.93
N ASP A 329 -7.41 -3.12 6.12
CA ASP A 329 -7.99 -2.67 7.38
C ASP A 329 -7.25 -1.44 7.91
N CYS A 330 -7.98 -0.57 8.61
CA CYS A 330 -7.42 0.63 9.21
C CYS A 330 -6.93 0.34 10.61
N TYR A 331 -5.61 0.43 10.83
CA TYR A 331 -5.00 0.17 12.15
C TYR A 331 -4.47 1.44 12.81
N PRO A 332 -4.68 1.64 14.12
CA PRO A 332 -4.25 2.84 14.82
C PRO A 332 -2.71 2.93 14.85
N GLY A 333 -2.14 3.99 14.26
CA GLY A 333 -0.68 4.21 14.20
C GLY A 333 -0.21 4.86 12.89
N THR A 334 1.10 4.90 12.68
CA THR A 334 1.79 5.28 11.42
C THR A 334 2.42 4.08 10.70
N ARG A 335 2.20 2.87 11.20
CA ARG A 335 2.71 1.61 10.65
C ARG A 335 1.63 0.54 10.70
N CYS A 336 1.75 -0.42 9.80
CA CYS A 336 0.85 -1.56 9.74
C CYS A 336 1.26 -2.68 10.70
N PRO A 337 0.30 -3.43 11.27
CA PRO A 337 0.62 -4.64 12.03
C PRO A 337 1.20 -5.72 11.12
N SER A 338 1.94 -6.62 11.73
CA SER A 338 2.59 -7.79 11.13
C SER A 338 1.68 -8.56 10.17
N GLY A 339 2.13 -8.82 8.94
CA GLY A 339 1.37 -9.54 7.91
C GLY A 339 0.56 -8.68 6.96
N THR A 340 0.66 -7.34 7.07
CA THR A 340 0.02 -6.38 6.15
C THR A 340 1.06 -5.39 5.60
N THR A 341 1.02 -5.11 4.31
CA THR A 341 1.91 -4.10 3.69
C THR A 341 1.20 -2.76 3.60
N GLY A 342 1.93 -1.68 3.88
CA GLY A 342 1.56 -0.34 3.42
C GLY A 342 1.74 -0.30 1.90
N GLY A 343 0.70 -0.71 1.18
CA GLY A 343 0.71 -0.71 -0.27
C GLY A 343 0.89 0.69 -0.84
N LEU A 344 1.54 0.77 -2.00
CA LEU A 344 1.51 1.98 -2.84
C LEU A 344 0.09 2.51 -2.90
N ASP A 345 -0.04 3.76 -2.51
CA ASP A 345 -1.27 4.53 -2.59
C ASP A 345 -1.75 4.59 -4.06
N PRO A 346 -2.89 3.96 -4.41
CA PRO A 346 -3.48 4.07 -5.73
C PRO A 346 -4.22 5.42 -5.84
N ARG A 347 -3.50 6.53 -5.63
CA ARG A 347 -3.97 7.89 -5.91
C ARG A 347 -4.06 8.21 -7.40
N ILE A 348 -3.64 7.29 -8.30
CA ILE A 348 -3.71 7.50 -9.75
C ILE A 348 -5.11 7.21 -10.31
N VAL A 349 -5.97 6.41 -9.65
CA VAL A 349 -7.35 6.20 -10.12
C VAL A 349 -8.32 5.87 -8.97
N ASN A 350 -9.08 6.88 -8.52
CA ASN A 350 -10.31 6.82 -7.70
C ASN A 350 -10.27 6.89 -6.16
N SER A 351 -11.09 7.82 -5.67
CA SER A 351 -11.33 8.22 -4.29
C SER A 351 -12.07 7.20 -3.43
N GLY A 352 -11.53 6.94 -2.24
CA GLY A 352 -12.20 6.38 -1.06
C GLY A 352 -12.21 4.87 -1.01
N THR A 353 -11.84 4.13 0.04
CA THR A 353 -11.46 4.26 1.47
C THR A 353 -10.22 5.08 1.85
N THR A 354 -10.44 6.03 2.74
CA THR A 354 -9.42 6.66 3.58
C THR A 354 -9.48 6.02 4.97
N CYS A 355 -8.34 5.54 5.48
CA CYS A 355 -8.27 5.23 6.89
C CYS A 355 -8.29 6.52 7.68
N SER A 356 -9.15 6.53 8.68
CA SER A 356 -9.37 7.66 9.54
C SER A 356 -7.99 8.10 10.08
N THR A 357 -7.59 9.37 9.99
CA THR A 357 -6.27 9.91 10.43
C THR A 357 -5.62 9.25 11.65
N GLY A 358 -4.30 9.03 11.59
CA GLY A 358 -3.52 8.21 12.54
C GLY A 358 -4.00 6.76 12.64
N TYR A 359 -4.70 6.29 11.62
CA TYR A 359 -4.78 4.88 11.27
C TYR A 359 -4.15 4.74 9.88
N VAL A 360 -3.30 3.74 9.66
CA VAL A 360 -2.74 3.45 8.34
C VAL A 360 -3.62 2.41 7.64
N ALA A 361 -3.82 2.57 6.33
CA ALA A 361 -4.45 1.55 5.49
C ALA A 361 -3.48 0.40 5.30
N CYS A 362 -3.80 -0.72 5.93
CA CYS A 362 -2.93 -1.87 6.00
C CYS A 362 -3.54 -3.01 5.22
N CYS A 363 -3.06 -3.15 4.00
CA CYS A 363 -3.51 -4.16 3.07
C CYS A 363 -2.89 -5.49 3.49
N THR A 364 -3.74 -6.43 3.91
CA THR A 364 -3.35 -7.84 3.93
C THR A 364 -2.96 -8.18 2.50
N THR A 365 -1.69 -8.46 2.29
CA THR A 365 -1.25 -9.14 1.09
C THR A 365 -2.07 -10.41 1.02
N GLY A 366 -2.97 -10.50 0.04
CA GLY A 366 -3.58 -11.78 -0.32
C GLY A 366 -2.43 -12.76 -0.52
N SER A 367 -2.40 -13.76 0.35
CA SER A 367 -1.20 -14.51 0.72
C SER A 367 -0.19 -13.66 1.50
N SER A 368 -0.17 -13.81 2.83
CA SER A 368 1.09 -14.26 3.39
C SER A 368 1.60 -15.32 2.41
N ASN A 369 2.82 -15.21 1.92
CA ASN A 369 3.57 -16.45 1.80
C ASN A 369 3.64 -16.96 3.26
N SER A 370 2.54 -17.59 3.71
CA SER A 370 2.44 -18.55 4.79
C SER A 370 2.94 -19.89 4.27
N GLY A 371 3.66 -19.87 3.15
CA GLY A 371 4.74 -20.79 2.91
C GLY A 371 5.91 -20.43 3.82
N CYS A 372 6.68 -21.46 4.11
CA CYS A 372 7.99 -21.35 4.71
C CYS A 372 8.95 -20.53 3.82
N GLY A 373 10.12 -20.19 4.35
CA GLY A 373 11.25 -19.65 3.59
C GLY A 373 11.09 -18.21 3.14
N VAL A 374 10.22 -17.41 3.76
CA VAL A 374 10.06 -15.98 3.40
C VAL A 374 10.19 -15.06 4.60
N SER A 375 10.77 -13.88 4.36
CA SER A 375 10.72 -12.76 5.30
C SER A 375 9.48 -11.90 5.08
N LYS A 376 8.81 -11.55 6.18
CA LYS A 376 7.69 -10.59 6.21
C LYS A 376 8.16 -9.16 6.47
N VAL A 377 9.43 -8.99 6.88
CA VAL A 377 10.03 -7.70 7.18
C VAL A 377 10.85 -7.27 5.96
N PRO A 378 10.53 -6.13 5.32
CA PRO A 378 11.34 -5.63 4.23
C PRO A 378 12.78 -5.38 4.71
N PRO A 379 13.80 -5.77 3.92
CA PRO A 379 15.19 -5.56 4.32
C PRO A 379 15.45 -4.05 4.52
N GLY A 380 15.84 -3.68 5.74
CA GLY A 380 16.32 -2.34 6.06
C GLY A 380 17.79 -2.15 5.68
N ALA A 381 18.27 -0.92 5.64
CA ALA A 381 19.70 -0.65 5.48
C ALA A 381 20.48 -1.17 6.71
N HIS A 382 21.60 -1.86 6.46
CA HIS A 382 22.45 -2.46 7.48
C HIS A 382 23.91 -2.47 7.02
N PRO A 383 24.89 -2.50 7.95
CA PRO A 383 26.30 -2.65 7.61
C PRO A 383 26.59 -4.00 6.93
N VAL A 384 27.61 -4.04 6.07
CA VAL A 384 28.04 -5.28 5.41
C VAL A 384 28.38 -6.36 6.45
N GLY A 385 27.85 -7.57 6.26
CA GLY A 385 28.04 -8.72 7.15
C GLY A 385 27.09 -8.76 8.36
N GLN A 386 26.25 -7.74 8.56
CA GLN A 386 25.21 -7.75 9.59
C GLN A 386 23.84 -7.97 8.96
N ALA A 387 23.06 -8.94 9.45
CA ALA A 387 21.74 -9.19 8.90
C ALA A 387 20.78 -8.01 9.20
N ALA A 388 19.94 -7.65 8.23
CA ALA A 388 18.83 -6.73 8.48
C ALA A 388 17.86 -7.33 9.53
N TYR A 389 17.24 -6.47 10.35
CA TYR A 389 16.20 -6.90 11.28
C TYR A 389 15.09 -7.67 10.54
N GLY A 390 14.80 -8.89 11.00
CA GLY A 390 13.75 -9.74 10.43
C GLY A 390 14.08 -10.34 9.04
N ALA A 391 15.31 -10.19 8.53
CA ALA A 391 15.70 -10.81 7.25
C ALA A 391 15.60 -12.35 7.28
N TYR A 392 15.89 -12.96 8.42
CA TYR A 392 15.89 -14.41 8.65
C TYR A 392 14.93 -14.77 9.79
N PRO A 393 13.61 -14.69 9.58
CA PRO A 393 12.61 -14.82 10.67
C PRO A 393 12.47 -16.24 11.22
N TRP A 394 13.15 -17.22 10.62
CA TRP A 394 13.25 -18.59 11.10
C TRP A 394 14.41 -18.80 12.06
N MET A 395 15.28 -17.82 12.26
CA MET A 395 16.37 -17.94 13.22
C MET A 395 15.82 -18.08 14.64
N VAL A 396 16.36 -19.07 15.34
CA VAL A 396 16.09 -19.35 16.74
C VAL A 396 17.40 -19.31 17.49
N ALA A 397 17.48 -18.54 18.56
CA ALA A 397 18.55 -18.69 19.53
C ALA A 397 18.11 -19.68 20.59
N ILE A 398 18.97 -20.65 20.90
CA ILE A 398 18.77 -21.62 21.96
C ILE A 398 19.59 -21.12 23.14
N LEU A 399 18.92 -20.92 24.27
CA LEU A 399 19.52 -20.39 25.49
C LEU A 399 19.35 -21.39 26.63
N ASP A 400 20.25 -21.35 27.61
CA ASP A 400 20.06 -22.05 28.88
C ASP A 400 19.07 -21.30 29.80
N GLU A 401 18.78 -21.88 30.96
CA GLU A 401 17.92 -21.29 32.01
C GLU A 401 18.39 -19.91 32.51
N ASN A 402 19.69 -19.61 32.39
CA ASN A 402 20.30 -18.34 32.76
C ASN A 402 20.33 -17.33 31.60
N SER A 403 19.65 -17.66 30.49
CA SER A 403 19.63 -16.87 29.24
C SER A 403 21.00 -16.73 28.55
N ASN A 404 21.95 -17.62 28.84
CA ASN A 404 23.21 -17.68 28.09
C ASN A 404 23.00 -18.35 26.74
N TYR A 405 23.70 -17.87 25.72
CA TYR A 405 23.62 -18.43 24.39
C TYR A 405 24.37 -19.77 24.31
N ILE A 406 23.66 -20.84 23.91
CA ILE A 406 24.28 -22.17 23.73
C ILE A 406 24.43 -22.54 22.26
N GLY A 407 23.54 -22.06 21.39
CA GLY A 407 23.57 -22.35 19.96
C GLY A 407 22.38 -21.77 19.21
N ALA A 408 22.30 -22.04 17.91
CA ALA A 408 21.21 -21.58 17.05
C ALA A 408 20.38 -22.74 16.49
N GLY A 409 19.28 -22.40 15.85
CA GLY A 409 18.45 -23.32 15.10
C GLY A 409 17.58 -22.62 14.07
N ALA A 410 16.86 -23.42 13.29
CA ALA A 410 15.89 -22.98 12.30
C ALA A 410 14.49 -23.46 12.67
N LEU A 411 13.53 -22.53 12.76
CA LEU A 411 12.12 -22.87 12.90
C LEU A 411 11.62 -23.50 11.59
N ILE A 412 11.28 -24.79 11.61
CA ILE A 412 10.83 -25.54 10.42
C ILE A 412 9.31 -25.74 10.40
N THR A 413 8.65 -25.73 11.56
CA THR A 413 7.18 -25.64 11.68
C THR A 413 6.82 -24.68 12.82
N ALA A 414 5.53 -24.42 13.05
CA ALA A 414 5.09 -23.63 14.20
C ALA A 414 5.51 -24.22 15.57
N ARG A 415 5.92 -25.49 15.64
CA ARG A 415 6.26 -26.18 16.90
C ARG A 415 7.61 -26.88 16.88
N HIS A 416 8.37 -26.83 15.79
CA HIS A 416 9.59 -27.60 15.65
C HIS A 416 10.76 -26.73 15.20
N VAL A 417 11.88 -26.84 15.90
CA VAL A 417 13.15 -26.18 15.59
C VAL A 417 14.17 -27.25 15.22
N LEU A 418 14.84 -27.06 14.09
CA LEU A 418 15.95 -27.89 13.64
C LEU A 418 17.27 -27.28 14.13
N THR A 419 18.14 -28.09 14.71
CA THR A 419 19.45 -27.66 15.23
C THR A 419 20.45 -28.82 15.17
N ALA A 420 21.67 -28.61 15.67
CA ALA A 420 22.72 -29.62 15.76
C ALA A 420 22.56 -30.45 17.04
N SER A 421 22.81 -31.76 16.97
CA SER A 421 22.76 -32.66 18.13
C SER A 421 23.80 -32.28 19.18
N HIS A 422 25.03 -31.95 18.77
CA HIS A 422 26.13 -31.63 19.70
C HIS A 422 25.85 -30.41 20.58
N LYS A 423 24.90 -29.55 20.19
CA LYS A 423 24.48 -28.38 20.97
C LYS A 423 23.48 -28.69 22.07
N VAL A 424 22.65 -29.72 21.87
CA VAL A 424 21.49 -29.98 22.74
C VAL A 424 21.56 -31.33 23.46
N ALA A 425 22.44 -32.24 23.02
CA ALA A 425 22.62 -33.55 23.65
C ALA A 425 22.99 -33.52 25.15
N PRO A 426 23.73 -32.51 25.66
CA PRO A 426 24.04 -32.44 27.09
C PRO A 426 22.91 -31.94 27.99
N TYR A 427 21.78 -31.50 27.42
CA TYR A 427 20.73 -30.78 28.16
C TYR A 427 19.41 -31.57 28.20
N ASP A 428 18.67 -31.40 29.28
CA ASP A 428 17.27 -31.82 29.37
C ASP A 428 16.32 -30.73 28.81
N PRO A 429 15.08 -31.06 28.39
CA PRO A 429 14.16 -30.12 27.75
C PRO A 429 13.84 -28.86 28.58
N ASP A 430 13.82 -28.97 29.91
CA ASP A 430 13.50 -27.89 30.84
C ASP A 430 14.70 -26.98 31.17
N GLU A 431 15.92 -27.39 30.81
CA GLU A 431 17.15 -26.60 31.01
C GLU A 431 17.39 -25.58 29.88
N ILE A 432 16.62 -25.66 28.79
CA ILE A 432 16.80 -24.82 27.60
C ILE A 432 15.51 -24.19 27.09
N ILE A 433 15.65 -23.01 26.49
CA ILE A 433 14.56 -22.22 25.91
C ILE A 433 14.88 -21.78 24.48
N ALA A 434 13.84 -21.60 23.67
CA ALA A 434 13.93 -21.08 22.32
C ALA A 434 13.50 -19.60 22.27
N ALA A 435 14.40 -18.72 21.85
CA ALA A 435 14.11 -17.32 21.59
C ALA A 435 13.94 -17.07 20.09
N LEU A 436 12.71 -16.74 19.67
CA LEU A 436 12.31 -16.52 18.29
C LEU A 436 12.23 -15.03 17.96
N GLY A 437 12.59 -14.68 16.72
CA GLY A 437 12.52 -13.31 16.24
C GLY A 437 13.54 -12.37 16.90
N MET A 438 14.50 -12.92 17.64
CA MET A 438 15.63 -12.18 18.17
C MET A 438 16.52 -11.70 17.02
N TRP A 439 17.04 -10.49 17.15
CA TRP A 439 18.02 -9.92 16.24
C TRP A 439 19.29 -9.50 16.99
N SER A 440 19.14 -8.96 18.19
CA SER A 440 20.25 -8.56 19.06
C SER A 440 20.04 -9.00 20.51
N PHE A 441 21.11 -9.37 21.20
CA PHE A 441 21.10 -9.65 22.65
C PHE A 441 21.05 -8.38 23.51
N GLN A 442 21.15 -7.20 22.90
CA GLN A 442 21.11 -5.91 23.62
C GLN A 442 19.74 -5.24 23.46
N GLN A 443 19.32 -4.99 22.21
CA GLN A 443 18.08 -4.28 21.94
C GLN A 443 17.42 -4.77 20.66
N ASN A 444 16.14 -5.09 20.75
CA ASN A 444 15.32 -5.49 19.59
C ASN A 444 14.22 -4.46 19.33
N PRO A 445 13.88 -4.18 18.06
CA PRO A 445 12.73 -3.36 17.71
C PRO A 445 11.38 -3.87 18.24
N TYR A 446 11.27 -5.19 18.44
CA TYR A 446 10.15 -5.87 19.06
C TYR A 446 10.68 -6.95 20.00
N ASP A 447 9.95 -7.24 21.08
CA ASP A 447 10.38 -8.25 22.04
C ASP A 447 10.46 -9.64 21.38
N PRO A 448 11.57 -10.39 21.58
CA PRO A 448 11.67 -11.77 21.15
C PRO A 448 10.59 -12.63 21.82
N THR A 449 10.09 -13.63 21.10
CA THR A 449 9.18 -14.61 21.71
C THR A 449 10.00 -15.73 22.33
N ILE A 450 9.94 -15.87 23.64
CA ILE A 450 10.63 -16.94 24.38
C ILE A 450 9.65 -18.09 24.61
N LEU A 451 10.00 -19.29 24.16
CA LEU A 451 9.18 -20.50 24.31
C LEU A 451 9.99 -21.63 24.98
N PRO A 452 9.38 -22.38 25.92
CA PRO A 452 10.04 -23.54 26.51
C PRO A 452 10.17 -24.68 25.51
N ILE A 453 11.15 -25.56 25.72
CA ILE A 453 11.27 -26.83 24.99
C ILE A 453 10.50 -27.91 25.75
N SER A 454 9.73 -28.71 25.01
CA SER A 454 8.92 -29.82 25.54
C SER A 454 9.49 -31.20 25.24
N LYS A 455 10.35 -31.29 24.21
CA LYS A 455 11.03 -32.53 23.83
C LYS A 455 12.27 -32.21 23.01
N ILE A 456 13.35 -32.93 23.27
CA ILE A 456 14.57 -32.97 22.45
C ILE A 456 14.58 -34.33 21.75
N ALA A 457 14.61 -34.34 20.41
CA ALA A 457 14.81 -35.54 19.61
C ALA A 457 16.18 -35.47 18.96
N ILE A 458 17.08 -36.40 19.31
CA ILE A 458 18.43 -36.54 18.74
C ILE A 458 18.40 -37.63 17.69
N HIS A 459 19.10 -37.44 16.58
CA HIS A 459 19.17 -38.47 15.54
C HIS A 459 19.77 -39.77 16.11
N PRO A 460 19.16 -40.95 15.86
CA PRO A 460 19.57 -42.21 16.49
C PRO A 460 20.98 -42.67 16.08
N TYR A 461 21.47 -42.21 14.93
CA TYR A 461 22.82 -42.48 14.44
C TYR A 461 23.81 -41.34 14.72
N TYR A 462 23.45 -40.41 15.61
CA TYR A 462 24.37 -39.36 16.02
C TYR A 462 25.60 -39.94 16.72
N ASP A 463 26.79 -39.66 16.19
CA ASP A 463 28.07 -40.07 16.78
C ASP A 463 28.73 -38.89 17.51
N LEU A 464 28.90 -39.02 18.83
CA LEU A 464 29.54 -38.00 19.68
C LEU A 464 31.02 -37.76 19.36
N THR A 465 31.68 -38.71 18.70
CA THR A 465 33.12 -38.65 18.39
C THR A 465 33.36 -37.95 17.06
N ASN A 466 32.59 -38.33 16.03
CA ASN A 466 32.81 -37.89 14.65
C ASN A 466 31.72 -36.93 14.14
N PHE A 467 30.69 -36.65 14.95
CA PHE A 467 29.53 -35.81 14.63
C PHE A 467 28.73 -36.29 13.41
N HIS A 468 28.79 -37.58 13.06
CA HIS A 468 27.93 -38.12 12.00
C HIS A 468 26.46 -37.94 12.40
N TYR A 469 25.61 -37.61 11.43
CA TYR A 469 24.18 -37.31 11.67
C TYR A 469 23.93 -36.30 12.80
N ASP A 470 24.74 -35.24 12.87
CA ASP A 470 24.63 -34.16 13.86
C ASP A 470 23.41 -33.25 13.63
N VAL A 471 22.22 -33.79 13.85
CA VAL A 471 20.93 -33.13 13.67
C VAL A 471 19.95 -33.49 14.79
N ALA A 472 19.27 -32.48 15.32
CA ALA A 472 18.25 -32.64 16.36
C ALA A 472 17.01 -31.82 16.03
N VAL A 473 15.85 -32.32 16.47
CA VAL A 473 14.56 -31.62 16.39
C VAL A 473 14.08 -31.30 17.80
N LEU A 474 13.88 -30.01 18.08
CA LEU A 474 13.31 -29.54 19.33
C LEU A 474 11.82 -29.28 19.14
N LYS A 475 10.98 -29.80 20.04
CA LYS A 475 9.54 -29.51 20.07
C LYS A 475 9.25 -28.38 21.06
N LEU A 476 8.70 -27.28 20.57
CA LEU A 476 8.31 -26.12 21.37
C LEU A 476 7.07 -26.45 22.22
N GLY A 477 7.04 -25.97 23.48
CA GLY A 477 5.90 -26.15 24.38
C GLY A 477 4.63 -25.45 23.92
N ALA A 478 4.77 -24.35 23.17
CA ALA A 478 3.66 -23.64 22.52
C ALA A 478 3.96 -23.38 21.04
N ALA A 479 2.91 -23.07 20.27
CA ALA A 479 3.08 -22.71 18.87
C ALA A 479 3.71 -21.31 18.73
N ALA A 480 4.72 -21.19 17.87
CA ALA A 480 5.34 -19.93 17.51
C ALA A 480 4.30 -18.97 16.89
N PRO A 481 4.36 -17.66 17.21
CA PRO A 481 3.39 -16.66 16.77
C PRO A 481 3.60 -16.24 15.31
N ILE A 482 3.63 -17.20 14.37
CA ILE A 482 3.90 -16.95 12.94
C ILE A 482 2.91 -15.93 12.36
N THR A 483 1.66 -15.93 12.78
CA THR A 483 0.64 -15.02 12.24
C THR A 483 0.73 -13.61 12.84
N SER A 484 1.11 -13.48 14.12
CA SER A 484 1.08 -12.21 14.85
C SER A 484 2.45 -11.52 14.96
N ALA A 485 3.55 -12.25 14.92
CA ALA A 485 4.91 -11.72 14.98
C ALA A 485 5.52 -11.56 13.57
N PRO A 486 5.96 -10.35 13.17
CA PRO A 486 6.44 -10.07 11.82
C PRO A 486 7.85 -10.64 11.58
N ASN A 487 8.64 -10.72 12.64
CA ASN A 487 10.01 -11.23 12.72
C ASN A 487 10.07 -12.75 12.94
N VAL A 488 8.93 -13.45 12.94
CA VAL A 488 8.87 -14.92 13.12
C VAL A 488 8.19 -15.58 11.92
N ASN A 489 8.86 -16.55 11.32
CA ASN A 489 8.33 -17.40 10.25
C ASN A 489 9.13 -18.70 10.16
N THR A 490 8.65 -19.69 9.41
CA THR A 490 9.39 -20.95 9.21
C THR A 490 10.32 -20.88 8.01
N VAL A 491 11.39 -21.68 7.98
CA VAL A 491 12.20 -21.99 6.80
C VAL A 491 11.67 -23.26 6.13
N CYS A 492 11.82 -23.38 4.81
CA CYS A 492 11.36 -24.59 4.12
C CYS A 492 12.32 -25.76 4.34
N LEU A 493 11.77 -26.95 4.50
CA LEU A 493 12.55 -28.17 4.30
C LEU A 493 12.85 -28.35 2.80
N PRO A 494 14.02 -28.89 2.46
CA PRO A 494 14.41 -29.09 1.07
C PRO A 494 13.70 -30.32 0.50
N SER A 495 13.42 -30.31 -0.81
CA SER A 495 12.76 -31.42 -1.52
C SER A 495 13.68 -32.19 -2.45
N ALA A 496 14.89 -31.66 -2.70
CA ALA A 496 15.91 -32.25 -3.56
C ALA A 496 17.29 -31.82 -3.07
N VAL A 497 18.35 -32.49 -3.52
CA VAL A 497 19.74 -32.13 -3.19
C VAL A 497 20.10 -30.77 -3.79
N VAL A 498 20.89 -29.97 -3.08
CA VAL A 498 21.44 -28.71 -3.58
C VAL A 498 22.70 -28.94 -4.43
N GLY A 499 22.74 -28.34 -5.62
CA GLY A 499 23.90 -28.45 -6.51
C GLY A 499 25.11 -27.64 -6.04
N ALA A 500 26.32 -28.15 -6.32
CA ALA A 500 27.57 -27.43 -6.09
C ALA A 500 27.60 -26.07 -6.83
N GLY A 501 28.27 -25.10 -6.24
CA GLY A 501 28.33 -23.71 -6.72
C GLY A 501 27.08 -22.88 -6.41
N ARG A 502 26.01 -23.48 -5.86
CA ARG A 502 24.84 -22.72 -5.40
C ARG A 502 25.25 -21.78 -4.26
N LYS A 503 24.91 -20.51 -4.43
CA LYS A 503 25.07 -19.49 -3.39
C LYS A 503 23.98 -19.64 -2.32
N CYS A 504 24.41 -19.69 -1.07
CA CYS A 504 23.59 -19.87 0.13
C CYS A 504 24.07 -18.89 1.22
N TRP A 505 23.29 -18.79 2.29
CA TRP A 505 23.53 -17.89 3.40
C TRP A 505 23.62 -18.68 4.70
N VAL A 506 24.60 -18.32 5.51
CA VAL A 506 24.69 -18.76 6.91
C VAL A 506 24.51 -17.54 7.79
N THR A 507 23.75 -17.71 8.85
CA THR A 507 23.38 -16.64 9.76
C THR A 507 23.48 -17.10 11.20
N GLY A 508 24.02 -16.26 12.08
CA GLY A 508 24.21 -16.63 13.48
C GLY A 508 24.75 -15.50 14.35
N TRP A 509 24.93 -15.80 15.63
CA TRP A 509 25.46 -14.91 16.67
C TRP A 509 26.82 -15.37 17.23
N GLY A 510 27.44 -16.35 16.58
CA GLY A 510 28.74 -16.91 16.94
C GLY A 510 29.87 -15.88 16.88
N LYS A 511 31.07 -16.33 17.24
CA LYS A 511 32.25 -15.47 17.39
C LYS A 511 32.80 -15.06 16.02
N ASN A 512 33.30 -13.83 15.92
CA ASN A 512 33.92 -13.31 14.68
C ASN A 512 35.25 -13.99 14.31
N THR A 513 35.86 -14.68 15.27
CA THR A 513 37.12 -15.40 15.14
C THR A 513 37.10 -16.57 16.12
N PHE A 514 37.98 -17.54 15.92
CA PHE A 514 38.07 -18.73 16.77
C PHE A 514 38.18 -18.41 18.29
N ASN A 515 38.78 -17.27 18.64
CA ASN A 515 38.95 -16.77 20.01
C ASN A 515 38.16 -15.47 20.31
N GLY A 516 37.18 -15.11 19.47
CA GLY A 516 36.43 -13.85 19.61
C GLY A 516 35.31 -13.90 20.66
N ASN A 517 34.64 -12.76 20.85
CA ASN A 517 33.41 -12.68 21.63
C ASN A 517 32.19 -12.92 20.72
N GLU A 518 31.12 -13.45 21.31
CA GLU A 518 29.81 -13.61 20.66
C GLU A 518 29.29 -12.27 20.14
N GLN A 519 28.53 -12.31 19.05
CA GLN A 519 27.99 -11.10 18.45
C GLN A 519 26.71 -10.68 19.13
N SER A 520 26.67 -9.41 19.55
CA SER A 520 25.45 -8.83 20.09
C SER A 520 24.33 -8.70 19.05
N THR A 521 24.62 -8.82 17.76
CA THR A 521 23.64 -8.66 16.66
C THR A 521 23.85 -9.70 15.57
N LEU A 522 22.75 -10.22 15.01
CA LEU A 522 22.73 -11.29 14.00
C LEU A 522 23.60 -10.91 12.79
N LYS A 523 24.48 -11.82 12.41
CA LYS A 523 25.36 -11.69 11.25
C LYS A 523 24.88 -12.57 10.10
N GLU A 524 25.30 -12.21 8.90
CA GLU A 524 25.06 -13.00 7.69
C GLU A 524 26.31 -13.07 6.83
N VAL A 525 26.52 -14.22 6.21
CA VAL A 525 27.60 -14.42 5.23
C VAL A 525 27.09 -15.27 4.07
N ASP A 526 27.43 -14.86 2.86
CA ASP A 526 27.18 -15.66 1.66
C ASP A 526 28.31 -16.66 1.39
N VAL A 527 27.94 -17.92 1.25
CA VAL A 527 28.85 -19.04 0.95
C VAL A 527 28.34 -19.84 -0.25
N SER A 528 29.23 -20.57 -0.93
CA SER A 528 28.85 -21.43 -2.06
C SER A 528 28.96 -22.90 -1.67
N VAL A 529 27.98 -23.71 -2.06
CA VAL A 529 27.99 -25.16 -1.84
C VAL A 529 29.18 -25.78 -2.57
N VAL A 530 29.89 -26.68 -1.90
CA VAL A 530 31.04 -27.42 -2.43
C VAL A 530 30.61 -28.88 -2.62
N SER A 531 31.01 -29.50 -3.74
CA SER A 531 30.73 -30.92 -3.96
C SER A 531 31.44 -31.78 -2.91
N HIS A 532 30.85 -32.92 -2.57
CA HIS A 532 31.40 -33.87 -1.59
C HIS A 532 32.86 -34.22 -1.86
N ALA A 533 33.18 -34.57 -3.10
CA ALA A 533 34.54 -34.92 -3.53
C ALA A 533 35.53 -33.77 -3.35
N ASN A 534 35.14 -32.54 -3.73
CA ASN A 534 36.01 -31.38 -3.58
C ASN A 534 36.19 -31.02 -2.10
N CYS A 535 35.14 -31.15 -1.29
CA CYS A 535 35.23 -30.92 0.14
C CYS A 535 36.16 -31.92 0.81
N GLN A 536 36.02 -33.21 0.53
CA GLN A 536 36.93 -34.24 1.04
C GLN A 536 38.38 -33.96 0.64
N ASN A 537 38.63 -33.60 -0.63
CA ASN A 537 39.97 -33.28 -1.10
C ASN A 537 40.56 -32.04 -0.40
N ALA A 538 39.75 -31.02 -0.14
CA ALA A 538 40.17 -29.84 0.62
C ALA A 538 40.47 -30.20 2.09
N LEU A 539 39.60 -30.97 2.74
CA LEU A 539 39.76 -31.39 4.14
C LEU A 539 40.99 -32.31 4.32
N ARG A 540 41.31 -33.16 3.35
CA ARG A 540 42.54 -33.98 3.34
C ARG A 540 43.84 -33.19 3.32
N GLN A 541 43.81 -31.94 2.85
CA GLN A 541 44.97 -31.03 2.85
C GLN A 541 45.18 -30.33 4.20
N THR A 542 44.29 -30.57 5.17
CA THR A 542 44.38 -30.01 6.53
C THR A 542 45.01 -31.02 7.50
N ARG A 543 44.97 -30.70 8.80
CA ARG A 543 45.40 -31.60 9.90
C ARG A 543 44.67 -32.94 9.95
N LEU A 544 43.56 -33.12 9.23
CA LEU A 544 42.86 -34.41 9.14
C LEU A 544 43.63 -35.46 8.32
N GLY A 545 44.53 -35.00 7.43
CA GLY A 545 45.42 -35.87 6.65
C GLY A 545 44.77 -36.56 5.46
N ALA A 546 45.61 -37.15 4.61
CA ALA A 546 45.21 -37.71 3.32
C ALA A 546 44.23 -38.90 3.40
N ASN A 547 44.19 -39.61 4.53
CA ASN A 547 43.34 -40.77 4.74
C ASN A 547 41.94 -40.42 5.24
N PHE A 548 41.65 -39.15 5.50
CA PHE A 548 40.33 -38.70 5.94
C PHE A 548 39.24 -39.06 4.91
N ILE A 549 38.09 -39.52 5.37
CA ILE A 549 36.92 -39.81 4.54
C ILE A 549 35.78 -38.96 5.07
N LEU A 550 35.15 -38.19 4.18
CA LEU A 550 33.99 -37.38 4.53
C LEU A 550 32.74 -38.26 4.46
N ASP A 551 32.04 -38.40 5.58
CA ASP A 551 30.81 -39.19 5.69
C ASP A 551 29.63 -38.55 4.92
N ASP A 552 28.75 -39.37 4.36
CA ASP A 552 27.60 -38.94 3.55
C ASP A 552 26.53 -38.17 4.35
N SER A 553 26.61 -38.20 5.69
CA SER A 553 25.76 -37.36 6.54
C SER A 553 26.15 -35.87 6.54
N PHE A 554 27.23 -35.50 5.87
CA PHE A 554 27.71 -34.12 5.78
C PHE A 554 27.58 -33.50 4.38
N MET A 555 27.44 -32.18 4.36
CA MET A 555 27.64 -31.34 3.19
C MET A 555 28.63 -30.22 3.50
N CYS A 556 29.14 -29.55 2.47
CA CYS A 556 30.10 -28.46 2.65
C CYS A 556 29.72 -27.21 1.89
N ALA A 557 30.10 -26.06 2.46
CA ALA A 557 29.97 -24.76 1.81
C ALA A 557 31.12 -23.83 2.23
N GLY A 558 31.51 -22.92 1.32
CA GLY A 558 32.58 -21.95 1.59
C GLY A 558 33.90 -22.27 0.87
N GLY A 559 35.03 -22.01 1.54
CA GLY A 559 36.37 -22.18 0.96
C GLY A 559 36.92 -20.95 0.22
N ILE A 560 36.20 -19.83 0.24
CA ILE A 560 36.65 -18.53 -0.28
C ILE A 560 37.19 -17.72 0.92
N GLY A 561 38.41 -17.19 0.82
CA GLY A 561 39.05 -16.47 1.92
C GLY A 561 38.21 -15.31 2.45
N GLY A 562 38.07 -15.22 3.77
CA GLY A 562 37.34 -14.14 4.45
C GLY A 562 35.81 -14.31 4.55
N LYS A 563 35.24 -15.46 4.14
CA LYS A 563 33.80 -15.75 4.24
C LYS A 563 33.53 -17.18 4.73
N ASP A 564 33.14 -17.34 5.99
CA ASP A 564 32.80 -18.65 6.57
C ASP A 564 31.95 -18.50 7.85
N ALA A 565 31.27 -19.58 8.25
CA ALA A 565 30.64 -19.70 9.56
C ALA A 565 31.71 -20.01 10.61
N CYS A 566 31.59 -19.47 11.83
CA CYS A 566 32.66 -19.51 12.82
C CYS A 566 32.28 -20.20 14.13
N THR A 567 33.28 -20.35 15.02
CA THR A 567 33.08 -20.90 16.37
C THR A 567 31.94 -20.19 17.09
N GLY A 568 30.92 -20.92 17.54
CA GLY A 568 29.75 -20.37 18.22
C GLY A 568 28.47 -20.42 17.40
N ASP A 569 28.55 -20.59 16.07
CA ASP A 569 27.36 -20.72 15.20
C ASP A 569 26.79 -22.14 15.12
N GLY A 570 27.23 -23.09 15.95
CA GLY A 570 26.75 -24.48 15.90
C GLY A 570 25.22 -24.54 16.02
N GLY A 571 24.59 -25.33 15.14
CA GLY A 571 23.14 -25.40 15.00
C GLY A 571 22.52 -24.34 14.07
N SER A 572 23.28 -23.32 13.64
CA SER A 572 22.79 -22.33 12.68
C SER A 572 22.45 -22.95 11.32
N PRO A 573 21.39 -22.45 10.64
CA PRO A 573 20.99 -22.98 9.35
C PRO A 573 21.82 -22.42 8.19
N LEU A 574 22.18 -23.29 7.25
CA LEU A 574 22.62 -22.95 5.91
C LEU A 574 21.39 -22.94 4.99
N VAL A 575 20.97 -21.76 4.55
CA VAL A 575 19.77 -21.58 3.73
C VAL A 575 20.10 -21.15 2.32
N CYS A 576 19.42 -21.74 1.33
CA CYS A 576 19.62 -21.39 -0.07
C CYS A 576 18.32 -20.89 -0.67
N GLN A 577 18.41 -19.81 -1.46
CA GLN A 577 17.24 -19.20 -2.09
C GLN A 577 16.89 -19.89 -3.42
N SER A 578 15.62 -20.25 -3.56
CA SER A 578 15.01 -20.77 -4.80
C SER A 578 14.68 -19.64 -5.77
N SER A 579 14.42 -19.98 -7.04
CA SER A 579 14.07 -19.00 -8.10
C SER A 579 12.79 -18.21 -7.82
N ASN A 580 11.89 -18.77 -7.00
CA ASN A 580 10.66 -18.12 -6.53
C ASN A 580 10.88 -17.20 -5.31
N GLY A 581 12.13 -17.05 -4.85
CA GLY A 581 12.49 -16.22 -3.70
C GLY A 581 12.36 -16.88 -2.32
N GLN A 582 11.92 -18.15 -2.23
CA GLN A 582 11.82 -18.89 -0.97
C GLN A 582 13.15 -19.50 -0.56
N TYR A 583 13.42 -19.53 0.74
CA TYR A 583 14.60 -20.14 1.35
C TYR A 583 14.28 -21.53 1.90
N SER A 584 15.13 -22.50 1.57
CA SER A 584 15.13 -23.83 2.18
C SER A 584 16.41 -24.06 2.95
N VAL A 585 16.32 -24.78 4.07
CA VAL A 585 17.47 -25.17 4.90
C VAL A 585 18.09 -26.45 4.34
N PHE A 586 19.34 -26.38 3.91
CA PHE A 586 20.05 -27.52 3.32
C PHE A 586 21.09 -28.11 4.26
N GLY A 587 21.66 -27.28 5.14
CA GLY A 587 22.65 -27.72 6.11
C GLY A 587 22.42 -27.10 7.48
N ILE A 588 22.96 -27.75 8.51
CA ILE A 588 23.07 -27.22 9.87
C ILE A 588 24.56 -27.14 10.22
N VAL A 589 25.03 -25.99 10.71
CA VAL A 589 26.44 -25.81 11.09
C VAL A 589 26.83 -26.85 12.13
N SER A 590 27.82 -27.69 11.78
CA SER A 590 28.28 -28.81 12.61
C SER A 590 29.71 -28.56 13.12
N TRP A 591 30.72 -28.59 12.23
CA TRP A 591 32.12 -28.40 12.61
C TRP A 591 32.97 -27.82 11.47
N GLY A 592 34.21 -27.44 11.78
CA GLY A 592 35.14 -26.86 10.80
C GLY A 592 36.61 -26.85 11.29
N ILE A 593 37.53 -26.49 10.40
CA ILE A 593 38.98 -26.43 10.69
C ILE A 593 39.44 -24.98 10.57
N GLY A 594 39.40 -24.29 11.70
CA GLY A 594 39.56 -22.83 11.73
C GLY A 594 38.33 -22.12 11.17
N CYS A 595 38.48 -20.83 10.93
CA CYS A 595 37.42 -19.89 10.59
C CYS A 595 37.85 -19.10 9.36
N ALA A 596 37.11 -19.19 8.25
CA ALA A 596 37.35 -18.38 7.05
C ALA A 596 38.74 -18.57 6.41
N ASN A 597 39.33 -19.75 6.60
CA ASN A 597 40.57 -20.15 5.96
C ASN A 597 40.38 -20.29 4.46
N GLN A 598 41.21 -19.60 3.67
CA GLN A 598 41.17 -19.74 2.22
C GLN A 598 41.44 -21.20 1.82
N GLY A 599 40.57 -21.77 0.99
CA GLY A 599 40.69 -23.15 0.51
C GLY A 599 40.13 -24.24 1.41
N VAL A 600 39.64 -23.92 2.63
CA VAL A 600 39.01 -24.91 3.52
C VAL A 600 37.54 -24.56 3.71
N PRO A 601 36.59 -25.38 3.23
CA PRO A 601 35.16 -25.14 3.44
C PRO A 601 34.72 -25.54 4.85
N GLY A 602 33.62 -24.94 5.32
CA GLY A 602 32.92 -25.37 6.53
C GLY A 602 32.09 -26.64 6.29
N VAL A 603 31.91 -27.44 7.35
CA VAL A 603 31.16 -28.71 7.31
C VAL A 603 29.83 -28.57 8.04
N TYR A 604 28.77 -29.00 7.37
CA TYR A 604 27.40 -28.88 7.83
C TYR A 604 26.76 -30.29 7.84
N ALA A 605 25.92 -30.58 8.83
CA ALA A 605 25.08 -31.77 8.77
C ALA A 605 24.09 -31.62 7.60
N ASP A 606 24.03 -32.60 6.70
CA ASP A 606 23.15 -32.58 5.54
C ASP A 606 21.70 -32.83 5.94
N VAL A 607 20.84 -31.84 5.74
CA VAL A 607 19.42 -31.94 6.06
C VAL A 607 18.72 -32.95 5.15
N ILE A 608 19.18 -33.11 3.90
CA ILE A 608 18.59 -34.08 2.97
C ILE A 608 18.86 -35.51 3.44
N SER A 609 20.09 -35.83 3.86
CA SER A 609 20.44 -37.17 4.35
C SER A 609 19.57 -37.61 5.55
N SER A 610 19.14 -36.65 6.37
CA SER A 610 18.32 -36.89 7.57
C SER A 610 16.83 -36.57 7.40
N LEU A 611 16.38 -36.21 6.19
CA LEU A 611 15.03 -35.66 5.95
C LEU A 611 13.92 -36.62 6.38
N GLY A 612 14.08 -37.92 6.11
CA GLY A 612 13.10 -38.94 6.51
C GLY A 612 12.92 -39.01 8.02
N TRP A 613 14.03 -38.97 8.78
CA TRP A 613 13.99 -38.95 10.24
C TRP A 613 13.42 -37.63 10.79
N ILE A 614 13.76 -36.50 10.18
CA ILE A 614 13.21 -35.19 10.56
C ILE A 614 11.69 -35.23 10.44
N GLN A 615 11.15 -35.67 9.29
CA GLN A 615 9.71 -35.73 9.04
C GLN A 615 8.95 -36.60 10.04
N GLN A 616 9.53 -37.74 10.45
CA GLN A 616 8.94 -38.61 11.48
C GLN A 616 8.82 -37.93 12.85
N ASN A 617 9.67 -36.95 13.14
CA ASN A 617 9.63 -36.19 14.40
C ASN A 617 8.77 -34.91 14.31
N LEU A 618 8.07 -34.66 13.20
CA LEU A 618 7.16 -33.51 13.05
C LEU A 618 5.69 -33.85 13.32
N THR A 619 5.33 -35.13 13.31
CA THR A 619 4.01 -35.67 13.67
C THR A 619 3.89 -35.84 15.17
#